data_AF-A0A970QZ66-F1
#
_entry.id   AF-A0A970QZ66-F1
#
_cell.length_a   1.000
_cell.length_b   1.000
_cell.length_c   1.000
_cell.angle_alpha   90.00
_cell.angle_beta   90.00
_cell.angle_gamma   90.00
#
_symmetry.space_group_name_H-M   'P 1'
#
loop_
_entity.id
_entity.type
_entity.pdbx_description
1 polymer ?
#
loop_
_entity_poly.entity_id
_entity_poly.type
_entity_poly.pdbx_seq_one_letter_code
_entity_poly.pdbx_strand_id
1 'polypeptide(L)'
;MARKKSNKIPVVILVLIFACLLFAMFNSLSTIVLGLWGDTVMGTVDSYDSRLDDSNADVNRSRTVSKGYYFTVNGKEYRGYVMFASDEAWPRLKEGETRSEEIRYLPFFPYINKPSELSDFDQMGEAAIFYHILSPIGCLFLLLLVTGAFKRKKKPNKAAVARPQSNNSRSDTEMFCHNCGSKLPEGVAFCIACGAPVIASPSPAPTSPSAPLHQACCAPPQNTGMGSTGKIGFSELFNHPEILAAAQKNKKSAIGCLWILVLVPLISFPIAGLLINEFPFGESLVIGIGLALIMLIANLIALSRKNKPMWEGFVVNKYSKKRSEHRGGEDDNYRTYTEFNTVINTDAGKKKTIVERDSRRHMYDYLSVGDKVRFHPAFGTYEKYDKSGDIIIYCNVCSAMNPIRNDRCKRCSNLLFK
;
A
#
# COMPACT_ATOMS: atom_id res chain seq x y z
N MET A 1 -30.47 -27.29 -3.29
CA MET A 1 -29.86 -25.97 -3.54
C MET A 1 -30.09 -25.07 -2.34
N ALA A 2 -29.09 -24.86 -1.48
CA ALA A 2 -29.23 -24.00 -0.30
C ALA A 2 -29.12 -22.52 -0.70
N ARG A 3 -30.18 -21.74 -0.49
CA ARG A 3 -30.19 -20.29 -0.72
C ARG A 3 -29.17 -19.64 0.22
N LYS A 4 -28.13 -19.04 -0.36
CA LYS A 4 -27.16 -18.20 0.34
C LYS A 4 -27.87 -16.94 0.86
N LYS A 5 -28.32 -16.95 2.13
CA LYS A 5 -28.80 -15.74 2.81
C LYS A 5 -27.66 -14.72 2.82
N SER A 6 -27.83 -13.60 2.12
CA SER A 6 -26.91 -12.48 2.29
C SER A 6 -27.22 -11.83 3.63
N ASN A 7 -26.29 -11.91 4.59
CA ASN A 7 -26.37 -11.17 5.85
C ASN A 7 -26.18 -9.68 5.55
N LYS A 8 -27.22 -9.00 5.08
CA LYS A 8 -27.27 -7.54 5.00
C LYS A 8 -27.74 -7.02 6.35
N ILE A 9 -27.04 -6.02 6.88
CA ILE A 9 -27.43 -5.35 8.13
C ILE A 9 -28.83 -4.76 7.92
N PRO A 10 -29.78 -4.99 8.84
CA PRO A 10 -31.10 -4.35 8.79
C PRO A 10 -30.97 -2.82 8.72
N VAL A 11 -31.80 -2.17 7.90
CA VAL A 11 -31.71 -0.71 7.66
C VAL A 11 -31.84 0.09 8.95
N VAL A 12 -32.71 -0.34 9.88
CA VAL A 12 -32.88 0.31 11.19
C VAL A 12 -31.57 0.27 11.99
N ILE A 13 -30.91 -0.89 12.05
CA ILE A 13 -29.63 -1.05 12.75
C ILE A 13 -28.54 -0.20 12.07
N LEU A 14 -28.55 -0.14 10.73
CA LEU A 14 -27.63 0.70 9.99
C LEU A 14 -27.82 2.18 10.34
N VAL A 15 -29.05 2.69 10.34
CA VAL A 15 -29.36 4.09 10.70
C VAL A 15 -28.90 4.39 12.14
N LEU A 16 -29.13 3.47 13.09
CA LEU A 16 -28.67 3.64 14.47
C LEU A 16 -27.14 3.72 14.56
N ILE A 17 -26.42 2.85 13.83
CA ILE A 17 -24.94 2.91 13.76
C ILE A 17 -24.49 4.27 13.24
N PHE A 18 -25.09 4.77 12.16
CA PHE A 18 -24.77 6.09 11.62
C PHE A 18 -25.05 7.21 12.62
N ALA A 19 -26.19 7.18 13.29
CA ALA A 19 -26.56 8.18 14.29
C ALA A 19 -25.55 8.20 15.46
N CYS A 20 -25.18 7.04 16.00
CA CYS A 20 -24.19 6.94 17.08
C CYS A 20 -22.82 7.46 16.65
N LEU A 21 -22.34 7.08 15.45
CA LEU A 21 -21.04 7.52 14.95
C LEU A 21 -21.02 9.01 14.65
N LEU A 22 -22.07 9.56 14.03
CA LEU A 22 -22.19 11.00 13.78
C LEU A 22 -22.27 11.79 15.09
N PHE A 23 -23.00 11.28 16.08
CA PHE A 23 -23.08 11.90 17.40
C PHE A 23 -21.73 11.92 18.11
N ALA A 24 -20.99 10.80 18.08
CA ALA A 24 -19.64 10.73 18.65
C ALA A 24 -18.66 11.69 17.96
N MET A 25 -18.70 11.76 16.61
CA MET A 25 -17.90 12.73 15.85
C MET A 25 -18.27 14.17 16.20
N PHE A 26 -19.56 14.48 16.25
CA PHE A 26 -20.05 15.82 16.59
C PHE A 26 -19.57 16.24 17.99
N ASN A 27 -19.67 15.36 18.99
CA ASN A 27 -19.20 15.66 20.34
C ASN A 27 -17.71 15.99 20.37
N SER A 28 -16.88 15.17 19.74
CA SER A 28 -15.43 15.39 19.69
C SER A 28 -15.02 16.61 18.88
N LEU A 29 -15.60 16.80 17.69
CA LEU A 29 -15.31 17.96 16.85
C LEU A 29 -15.78 19.26 17.49
N SER A 30 -16.97 19.29 18.11
CA SER A 30 -17.44 20.46 18.83
C SER A 30 -16.57 20.77 20.04
N THR A 31 -16.04 19.76 20.75
CA THR A 31 -15.07 19.98 21.84
C THR A 31 -13.78 20.62 21.32
N ILE A 32 -13.21 20.09 20.23
CA ILE A 32 -11.98 20.65 19.64
C ILE A 32 -12.21 22.07 19.13
N VAL A 33 -13.33 22.31 18.45
CA VAL A 33 -13.65 23.64 17.91
C VAL A 33 -13.85 24.65 19.03
N LEU A 34 -14.52 24.28 20.12
CA LEU A 34 -14.63 25.13 21.30
C LEU A 34 -13.25 25.36 21.92
N GLY A 35 -12.42 24.33 22.07
CA GLY A 35 -11.06 24.45 22.60
C GLY A 35 -10.20 25.48 21.86
N LEU A 36 -10.32 25.52 20.53
CA LEU A 36 -9.49 26.36 19.65
C LEU A 36 -10.06 27.75 19.36
N TRP A 37 -11.39 27.89 19.28
CA TRP A 37 -12.07 29.11 18.81
C TRP A 37 -13.25 29.56 19.67
N GLY A 38 -13.46 28.94 20.83
CA GLY A 38 -14.54 29.30 21.73
C GLY A 38 -14.18 30.50 22.60
N ASP A 39 -15.14 31.41 22.77
CA ASP A 39 -15.08 32.45 23.81
C ASP A 39 -15.63 31.87 25.11
N THR A 40 -15.25 32.45 26.24
CA THR A 40 -15.76 32.05 27.57
C THR A 40 -16.70 33.10 28.16
N VAL A 41 -17.66 32.63 28.94
CA VAL A 41 -18.60 33.47 29.69
C VAL A 41 -18.99 32.75 30.98
N MET A 42 -19.24 33.51 32.04
CA MET A 42 -19.80 32.93 33.26
C MET A 42 -21.27 32.55 33.03
N GLY A 43 -21.55 31.25 33.10
CA GLY A 43 -22.89 30.69 33.08
C GLY A 43 -23.35 30.26 34.47
N THR A 44 -24.54 29.66 34.50
CA THR A 44 -25.20 29.21 35.71
C THR A 44 -25.67 27.78 35.55
N VAL A 45 -25.18 26.88 36.41
CA VAL A 45 -25.64 25.51 36.56
C VAL A 45 -26.89 25.51 37.42
N ASP A 46 -28.01 25.05 36.84
CA ASP A 46 -29.32 24.96 37.48
C ASP A 46 -29.72 23.50 37.76
N SER A 47 -28.97 22.53 37.25
CA SER A 47 -29.15 21.11 37.55
C SER A 47 -27.80 20.38 37.58
N TYR A 48 -27.61 19.59 38.63
CA TYR A 48 -26.42 18.77 38.82
C TYR A 48 -26.83 17.42 39.38
N ASP A 49 -26.42 16.34 38.74
CA ASP A 49 -26.57 14.98 39.25
C ASP A 49 -25.27 14.21 39.09
N SER A 50 -24.93 13.38 40.08
CA SER A 50 -23.78 12.46 40.00
C SER A 50 -24.22 11.06 40.36
N ARG A 51 -24.02 10.12 39.43
CA ARG A 51 -24.37 8.72 39.59
C ARG A 51 -23.09 7.89 39.68
N LEU A 52 -22.97 7.06 40.71
CA LEU A 52 -21.90 6.07 40.82
C LEU A 52 -22.17 4.92 39.84
N ASP A 53 -21.22 4.64 38.95
CA ASP A 53 -21.38 3.58 37.93
C ASP A 53 -20.81 2.23 38.37
N ASP A 54 -19.86 2.22 39.30
CA ASP A 54 -19.29 1.00 39.87
C ASP A 54 -19.45 0.99 41.39
N SER A 55 -20.24 0.04 41.90
CA SER A 55 -20.46 -0.14 43.34
C SER A 55 -19.23 -0.66 44.08
N ASN A 56 -18.22 -1.17 43.36
CA ASN A 56 -16.96 -1.65 43.92
C ASN A 56 -15.84 -0.60 43.84
N ALA A 57 -16.07 0.52 43.16
CA ALA A 57 -15.13 1.63 43.14
C ALA A 57 -15.21 2.43 44.46
N ASP A 58 -14.11 3.09 44.82
CA ASP A 58 -14.07 4.00 45.97
C ASP A 58 -15.13 5.12 45.82
N VAL A 59 -15.62 5.67 46.92
CA VAL A 59 -16.82 6.54 46.97
C VAL A 59 -16.72 7.75 46.04
N ASN A 60 -15.50 8.21 45.76
CA ASN A 60 -15.21 9.37 44.91
C ASN A 60 -14.67 8.99 43.53
N ARG A 61 -14.89 7.76 43.05
CA ARG A 61 -14.39 7.30 41.75
C ARG A 61 -15.49 6.73 40.87
N SER A 62 -15.31 6.85 39.55
CA SER A 62 -16.17 6.22 38.52
C SER A 62 -17.62 6.69 38.55
N ARG A 63 -17.84 8.00 38.40
CA ARG A 63 -19.18 8.60 38.34
C ARG A 63 -19.51 9.12 36.95
N THR A 64 -20.77 8.99 36.54
CA THR A 64 -21.35 9.79 35.47
C THR A 64 -21.98 11.03 36.08
N VAL A 65 -21.46 12.19 35.71
CA VAL A 65 -21.95 13.50 36.10
C VAL A 65 -22.83 14.05 34.98
N SER A 66 -23.97 14.63 35.34
CA SER A 66 -24.81 15.39 34.43
C SER A 66 -25.03 16.81 34.93
N LYS A 67 -24.81 17.79 34.04
CA LYS A 67 -24.98 19.22 34.33
C LYS A 67 -25.93 19.82 33.30
N GLY A 68 -26.98 20.49 33.76
CA GLY A 68 -27.74 21.45 32.97
C GLY A 68 -27.37 22.86 33.39
N TYR A 69 -27.20 23.73 32.40
CA TYR A 69 -26.75 25.08 32.61
C TYR A 69 -27.34 26.03 31.57
N TYR A 70 -27.32 27.32 31.90
CA TYR A 70 -27.68 28.39 30.99
C TYR A 70 -26.68 29.54 31.09
N PHE A 71 -26.57 30.32 30.02
CA PHE A 71 -25.69 31.49 29.94
C PHE A 71 -26.27 32.52 28.98
N THR A 72 -25.88 33.79 29.14
CA THR A 72 -26.41 34.89 28.33
C THR A 72 -25.30 35.55 27.53
N VAL A 73 -25.50 35.66 26.21
CA VAL A 73 -24.59 36.36 25.29
C VAL A 73 -25.42 37.26 24.40
N ASN A 74 -25.02 38.53 24.27
CA ASN A 74 -25.73 39.54 23.46
C ASN A 74 -27.23 39.67 23.83
N GLY A 75 -27.57 39.57 25.11
CA GLY A 75 -28.94 39.67 25.61
C GLY A 75 -29.85 38.47 25.32
N LYS A 76 -29.30 37.36 24.78
CA LYS A 76 -30.03 36.11 24.54
C LYS A 76 -29.51 34.99 25.43
N GLU A 77 -30.43 34.26 26.06
CA GLU A 77 -30.13 33.08 26.86
C GLU A 77 -29.95 31.84 25.97
N TYR A 78 -28.95 31.04 26.31
CA TYR A 78 -28.66 29.75 25.72
C TYR A 78 -28.62 28.70 26.83
N ARG A 79 -29.11 27.50 26.53
CA ARG A 79 -29.07 26.37 27.45
C ARG A 79 -28.18 25.27 26.89
N GLY A 80 -27.51 24.57 27.80
CA GLY A 80 -26.70 23.41 27.51
C GLY A 80 -26.95 22.29 28.50
N TYR A 81 -26.62 21.09 28.07
CA TYR A 81 -26.70 19.89 28.89
C TYR A 81 -25.55 18.97 28.53
N VAL A 82 -24.82 18.49 29.53
CA VAL A 82 -23.69 17.58 29.35
C VAL A 82 -23.80 16.39 30.29
N MET A 83 -23.35 15.24 29.81
CA MET A 83 -23.10 14.04 30.60
C MET A 83 -21.67 13.58 30.34
N PHE A 84 -20.89 13.34 31.39
CA PHE A 84 -19.49 12.96 31.28
C PHE A 84 -19.03 12.13 32.49
N ALA A 85 -17.97 11.33 32.28
CA ALA A 85 -17.32 10.61 33.36
C ALA A 85 -16.40 11.55 34.13
N SER A 86 -16.54 11.60 35.46
CA SER A 86 -15.72 12.42 36.34
C SER A 86 -15.69 11.81 37.74
N ASP A 87 -14.69 12.20 38.54
CA ASP A 87 -14.61 11.90 39.97
C ASP A 87 -15.31 12.99 40.81
N GLU A 88 -15.88 14.01 40.15
CA GLU A 88 -16.66 15.08 40.78
C GLU A 88 -17.91 14.51 41.51
N ALA A 89 -18.04 14.84 42.79
CA ALA A 89 -19.06 14.29 43.68
C ALA A 89 -19.72 15.37 44.54
N TRP A 90 -20.26 16.42 43.91
CA TRP A 90 -21.00 17.43 44.66
C TRP A 90 -22.39 16.95 45.09
N PRO A 91 -22.98 17.55 46.14
CA PRO A 91 -24.39 17.37 46.45
C PRO A 91 -25.27 17.84 45.28
N ARG A 92 -26.35 17.10 45.02
CA ARG A 92 -27.41 17.48 44.09
C ARG A 92 -27.97 18.85 44.48
N LEU A 93 -28.16 19.72 43.50
CA LEU A 93 -28.76 21.04 43.72
C LEU A 93 -30.22 20.89 44.13
N LYS A 94 -30.63 21.59 45.18
CA LYS A 94 -32.05 21.71 45.56
C LYS A 94 -32.76 22.69 44.64
N GLU A 95 -34.10 22.68 44.68
CA GLU A 95 -34.91 23.59 43.88
C GLU A 95 -34.55 25.06 44.17
N GLY A 96 -34.13 25.79 43.13
CA GLY A 96 -33.68 27.18 43.23
C GLY A 96 -32.21 27.38 43.60
N GLU A 97 -31.45 26.32 43.91
CA GLU A 97 -29.99 26.42 44.09
C GLU A 97 -29.28 26.44 42.74
N THR A 98 -28.30 27.33 42.61
CA THR A 98 -27.50 27.48 41.38
C THR A 98 -26.02 27.56 41.70
N ARG A 99 -25.17 27.21 40.73
CA ARG A 99 -23.71 27.43 40.82
C ARG A 99 -23.20 28.14 39.58
N SER A 100 -22.20 29.00 39.77
CA SER A 100 -21.50 29.60 38.64
C SER A 100 -20.52 28.60 38.04
N GLU A 101 -20.52 28.49 36.72
CA GLU A 101 -19.57 27.67 35.97
C GLU A 101 -19.15 28.45 34.73
N GLU A 102 -17.88 28.36 34.36
CA GLU A 102 -17.40 28.98 33.14
C GLU A 102 -17.86 28.13 31.94
N ILE A 103 -18.54 28.76 30.98
CA ILE A 103 -19.05 28.13 29.79
C ILE A 103 -18.26 28.63 28.60
N ARG A 104 -17.74 27.70 27.80
CA ARG A 104 -17.13 28.00 26.51
C ARG A 104 -18.16 27.80 25.39
N TYR A 105 -18.27 28.78 24.50
CA TYR A 105 -19.24 28.78 23.41
C TYR A 105 -18.62 29.30 22.11
N LEU A 106 -19.21 28.93 20.98
CA LEU A 106 -18.75 29.42 19.68
C LEU A 106 -19.37 30.80 19.37
N PRO A 107 -18.60 31.88 19.16
CA PRO A 107 -19.13 33.24 19.14
C PRO A 107 -20.17 33.50 18.05
N PHE A 108 -19.95 32.91 16.86
CA PHE A 108 -20.87 33.01 15.74
C PHE A 108 -22.02 31.99 15.78
N PHE A 109 -21.99 31.02 16.69
CA PHE A 109 -23.06 30.03 16.87
C PHE A 109 -23.12 29.46 18.31
N PRO A 110 -23.64 30.23 19.29
CA PRO A 110 -23.56 29.87 20.71
C PRO A 110 -24.34 28.61 21.13
N TYR A 111 -25.15 28.03 20.23
CA TYR A 111 -25.78 26.72 20.44
C TYR A 111 -24.75 25.58 20.54
N ILE A 112 -23.53 25.79 20.03
CA ILE A 112 -22.39 24.93 20.35
C ILE A 112 -21.71 25.53 21.57
N ASN A 113 -21.89 24.87 22.71
CA ASN A 113 -21.33 25.29 23.99
C ASN A 113 -21.08 24.05 24.87
N LYS A 114 -20.14 24.18 25.80
CA LYS A 114 -19.82 23.21 26.87
C LYS A 114 -19.25 23.95 28.08
N PRO A 115 -19.32 23.41 29.30
CA PRO A 115 -18.49 23.85 30.40
C PRO A 115 -17.01 23.90 29.99
N SER A 116 -16.29 24.92 30.43
CA SER A 116 -14.88 25.13 30.08
C SER A 116 -14.03 23.92 30.45
N GLU A 117 -14.28 23.30 31.61
CA GLU A 117 -13.57 22.08 32.06
C GLU A 117 -13.59 20.94 31.02
N LEU A 118 -14.64 20.86 30.18
CA LEU A 118 -14.80 19.82 29.15
C LEU A 118 -14.31 20.22 27.77
N SER A 119 -13.91 21.48 27.57
CA SER A 119 -13.50 22.01 26.27
C SER A 119 -12.17 22.76 26.26
N ASP A 120 -11.67 23.13 27.43
CA ASP A 120 -10.38 23.77 27.61
C ASP A 120 -9.24 22.74 27.65
N PHE A 121 -8.27 22.88 26.76
CA PHE A 121 -7.15 21.93 26.67
C PHE A 121 -6.18 22.03 27.85
N ASP A 122 -6.14 23.18 28.53
CA ASP A 122 -5.31 23.36 29.71
C ASP A 122 -5.93 22.71 30.97
N GLN A 123 -7.25 22.50 30.96
CA GLN A 123 -8.00 21.88 32.07
C GLN A 123 -8.29 20.40 31.81
N MET A 124 -8.42 20.01 30.54
CA MET A 124 -8.63 18.62 30.17
C MET A 124 -7.39 17.76 30.42
N GLY A 125 -7.60 16.59 31.01
CA GLY A 125 -6.55 15.56 31.09
C GLY A 125 -6.11 15.11 29.69
N GLU A 126 -4.83 14.77 29.55
CA GLU A 126 -4.21 14.35 28.29
C GLU A 126 -5.01 13.25 27.56
N ALA A 127 -5.54 12.28 28.32
CA ALA A 127 -6.36 11.19 27.79
C ALA A 127 -7.64 11.69 27.09
N ALA A 128 -8.28 12.75 27.60
CA ALA A 128 -9.48 13.35 26.99
C ALA A 128 -9.12 14.05 25.67
N ILE A 129 -7.99 14.74 25.62
CA ILE A 129 -7.47 15.39 24.40
C ILE A 129 -7.21 14.33 23.32
N PHE A 130 -6.50 13.25 23.65
CA PHE A 130 -6.25 12.15 22.71
C PHE A 130 -7.55 11.50 22.24
N TYR A 131 -8.50 11.27 23.16
CA TYR A 131 -9.81 10.72 22.82
C TYR A 131 -10.53 11.59 21.79
N HIS A 132 -10.61 12.90 22.00
CA HIS A 132 -11.30 13.80 21.09
C HIS A 132 -10.60 13.97 19.74
N ILE A 133 -9.27 13.87 19.68
CA ILE A 133 -8.52 13.90 18.40
C ILE A 133 -8.72 12.61 17.60
N LEU A 134 -8.65 11.45 18.26
CA LEU A 134 -8.70 10.15 17.58
C LEU A 134 -10.13 9.69 17.25
N SER A 135 -11.12 10.09 18.06
CA SER A 135 -12.52 9.67 17.93
C SER A 135 -13.13 10.03 16.55
N PRO A 136 -12.97 11.25 15.99
CA PRO A 136 -13.44 11.57 14.65
C PRO A 136 -12.82 10.70 13.55
N ILE A 137 -11.52 10.41 13.65
CA ILE A 137 -10.79 9.58 12.69
C ILE A 137 -11.30 8.13 12.76
N GLY A 138 -11.45 7.60 13.97
CA GLY A 138 -11.99 6.27 14.22
C GLY A 138 -13.42 6.13 13.71
N CYS A 139 -14.29 7.09 14.01
CA CYS A 139 -15.68 7.09 13.54
C CYS A 139 -15.78 7.18 12.02
N LEU A 140 -14.97 8.03 11.37
CA LEU A 140 -14.90 8.11 9.91
C LEU A 140 -14.45 6.77 9.30
N PHE A 141 -13.44 6.13 9.88
CA PHE A 141 -12.99 4.81 9.45
C PHE A 141 -14.10 3.75 9.57
N LEU A 142 -14.83 3.72 10.69
CA LEU A 142 -15.97 2.82 10.90
C LEU A 142 -17.10 3.09 9.90
N LEU A 143 -17.43 4.35 9.62
CA LEU A 143 -18.41 4.72 8.58
C LEU A 143 -18.00 4.20 7.20
N LEU A 144 -16.73 4.31 6.83
CA LEU A 144 -16.20 3.79 5.57
C LEU A 144 -16.23 2.26 5.48
N LEU A 145 -16.06 1.56 6.61
CA LEU A 145 -16.23 0.11 6.69
C LEU A 145 -17.69 -0.31 6.52
N VAL A 146 -18.60 0.35 7.25
CA VAL A 146 -20.03 0.04 7.26
C VAL A 146 -20.69 0.35 5.90
N THR A 147 -20.29 1.42 5.24
CA THR A 147 -20.72 1.76 3.86
C THR A 147 -20.13 0.83 2.80
N GLY A 148 -19.08 0.07 3.15
CA GLY A 148 -18.36 -0.77 2.20
C GLY A 148 -17.55 0.04 1.18
N ALA A 149 -17.21 1.29 1.47
CA ALA A 149 -16.34 2.12 0.65
C ALA A 149 -14.96 1.49 0.42
N PHE A 150 -14.50 0.65 1.37
CA PHE A 150 -13.28 -0.15 1.26
C PHE A 150 -13.42 -1.46 0.46
N LYS A 151 -14.60 -1.80 -0.07
CA LYS A 151 -14.74 -2.95 -0.96
C LYS A 151 -13.94 -2.67 -2.23
N ARG A 152 -12.75 -3.29 -2.33
CA ARG A 152 -12.02 -3.41 -3.59
C ARG A 152 -13.02 -3.77 -4.69
N LYS A 153 -13.12 -2.92 -5.72
CA LYS A 153 -13.80 -3.28 -6.96
C LYS A 153 -13.25 -4.65 -7.36
N LYS A 154 -14.07 -5.71 -7.26
CA LYS A 154 -13.75 -6.95 -7.93
C LYS A 154 -13.56 -6.56 -9.39
N LYS A 155 -12.38 -6.83 -9.95
CA LYS A 155 -12.18 -6.74 -11.40
C LYS A 155 -13.39 -7.43 -12.04
N PRO A 156 -14.08 -6.80 -13.01
CA PRO A 156 -15.10 -7.52 -13.74
C PRO A 156 -14.43 -8.78 -14.30
N ASN A 157 -14.97 -9.95 -13.97
CA ASN A 157 -14.64 -11.15 -14.71
C ASN A 157 -14.94 -10.81 -16.16
N LYS A 158 -13.89 -10.75 -16.99
CA LYS A 158 -14.05 -10.68 -18.43
C LYS A 158 -15.04 -11.78 -18.80
N ALA A 159 -16.15 -11.40 -19.41
CA ALA A 159 -17.11 -12.33 -19.95
C ALA A 159 -16.33 -13.35 -20.78
N ALA A 160 -16.45 -14.61 -20.42
CA ALA A 160 -16.02 -15.70 -21.28
C ALA A 160 -16.80 -15.51 -22.59
N VAL A 161 -16.07 -15.28 -23.67
CA VAL A 161 -16.60 -15.35 -25.03
C VAL A 161 -17.27 -16.71 -25.17
N ALA A 162 -18.54 -16.69 -25.55
CA ALA A 162 -19.35 -17.88 -25.73
C ALA A 162 -18.67 -18.83 -26.71
N ARG A 163 -18.39 -20.05 -26.23
CA ARG A 163 -18.03 -21.19 -27.05
C ARG A 163 -19.35 -21.81 -27.54
N PRO A 164 -19.53 -22.08 -28.85
CA PRO A 164 -20.72 -22.80 -29.31
C PRO A 164 -20.68 -24.23 -28.75
N GLN A 165 -21.79 -24.65 -28.15
CA GLN A 165 -22.03 -26.04 -27.80
C GLN A 165 -22.25 -26.84 -29.09
N SER A 166 -21.40 -27.84 -29.35
CA SER A 166 -21.82 -29.00 -30.12
C SER A 166 -21.91 -30.18 -29.17
N ASN A 167 -23.15 -30.60 -28.91
CA ASN A 167 -23.42 -31.94 -28.42
C ASN A 167 -22.83 -32.94 -29.42
N ASN A 168 -22.00 -33.86 -28.94
CA ASN A 168 -22.15 -35.26 -29.31
C ASN A 168 -21.42 -36.18 -28.33
N SER A 169 -22.19 -37.15 -27.88
CA SER A 169 -21.82 -38.30 -27.08
C SER A 169 -20.98 -39.31 -27.85
N ARG A 170 -20.01 -39.91 -27.14
CA ARG A 170 -19.46 -41.28 -27.30
C ARG A 170 -18.89 -41.70 -28.65
N SER A 171 -17.55 -41.76 -28.73
CA SER A 171 -16.81 -42.96 -29.17
C SER A 171 -15.37 -42.90 -28.63
N ASP A 172 -15.08 -43.63 -27.56
CA ASP A 172 -13.68 -43.95 -27.22
C ASP A 172 -13.12 -44.81 -28.35
N THR A 173 -12.34 -44.22 -29.25
CA THR A 173 -11.65 -44.97 -30.29
C THR A 173 -10.34 -45.47 -29.69
N GLU A 174 -10.34 -46.69 -29.19
CA GLU A 174 -9.13 -47.32 -28.66
C GLU A 174 -8.11 -47.52 -29.80
N MET A 175 -7.03 -46.72 -29.80
CA MET A 175 -5.93 -46.86 -30.75
C MET A 175 -4.82 -47.74 -30.14
N PHE A 176 -4.25 -48.64 -30.94
CA PHE A 176 -3.14 -49.50 -30.56
C PHE A 176 -1.89 -49.13 -31.36
N CYS A 177 -0.71 -49.28 -30.76
CA CYS A 177 0.56 -49.02 -31.43
C CYS A 177 0.76 -50.01 -32.58
N HIS A 178 0.94 -49.51 -33.80
CA HIS A 178 1.19 -50.34 -34.98
C HIS A 178 2.48 -51.17 -34.90
N ASN A 179 3.43 -50.78 -34.04
CA ASN A 179 4.73 -51.45 -33.91
C ASN A 179 4.75 -52.56 -32.84
N CYS A 180 4.04 -52.41 -31.72
CA CYS A 180 4.08 -53.38 -30.61
C CYS A 180 2.71 -53.81 -30.06
N GLY A 181 1.61 -53.26 -30.56
CA GLY A 181 0.25 -53.64 -30.17
C GLY A 181 -0.22 -53.08 -28.82
N SER A 182 0.57 -52.29 -28.09
CA SER A 182 0.12 -51.71 -26.82
C SER A 182 -0.91 -50.59 -27.03
N LYS A 183 -1.91 -50.50 -26.15
CA LYS A 183 -2.93 -49.44 -26.18
C LYS A 183 -2.32 -48.05 -26.00
N LEU A 184 -2.70 -47.11 -26.85
CA LEU A 184 -2.21 -45.72 -26.86
C LEU A 184 -3.29 -44.76 -26.32
N PRO A 185 -2.96 -43.88 -25.36
CA PRO A 185 -3.83 -42.76 -25.01
C PRO A 185 -3.96 -41.77 -26.17
N GLU A 186 -5.09 -41.08 -26.32
CA GLU A 186 -5.26 -40.06 -27.36
C GLU A 186 -4.23 -38.93 -27.23
N GLY A 187 -3.62 -38.53 -28.36
CA GLY A 187 -2.71 -37.36 -28.43
C GLY A 187 -1.25 -37.62 -28.04
N VAL A 188 -0.81 -38.87 -27.89
CA VAL A 188 0.60 -39.19 -27.62
C VAL A 188 1.43 -39.22 -28.92
N ALA A 189 2.55 -38.50 -28.94
CA ALA A 189 3.45 -38.45 -30.09
C ALA A 189 4.32 -39.72 -30.25
N PHE A 190 4.50 -40.48 -29.16
CA PHE A 190 5.32 -41.70 -29.13
C PHE A 190 4.66 -42.77 -28.25
N CYS A 191 4.83 -44.03 -28.62
CA CYS A 191 4.38 -45.16 -27.83
C CYS A 191 5.20 -45.28 -26.54
N ILE A 192 4.53 -45.27 -25.39
CA ILE A 192 5.19 -45.40 -24.08
C ILE A 192 5.83 -46.77 -23.84
N ALA A 193 5.38 -47.82 -24.54
CA ALA A 193 5.87 -49.17 -24.33
C ALA A 193 7.11 -49.52 -25.17
N CYS A 194 7.21 -48.99 -26.39
CA CYS A 194 8.31 -49.32 -27.30
C CYS A 194 9.04 -48.11 -27.92
N GLY A 195 8.60 -46.88 -27.63
CA GLY A 195 9.24 -45.65 -28.10
C GLY A 195 8.95 -45.26 -29.56
N ALA A 196 8.16 -46.03 -30.30
CA ALA A 196 7.89 -45.77 -31.72
C ALA A 196 6.99 -44.52 -31.90
N PRO A 197 7.28 -43.63 -32.88
CA PRO A 197 6.46 -42.46 -33.16
C PRO A 197 5.09 -42.86 -33.71
N VAL A 198 4.03 -42.18 -33.26
CA VAL A 198 2.67 -42.42 -33.74
C VAL A 198 2.42 -41.51 -34.94
N ILE A 199 2.49 -42.07 -36.14
CA ILE A 199 2.29 -41.35 -37.39
C ILE A 199 0.79 -41.11 -37.60
N ALA A 200 0.34 -39.86 -37.46
CA ALA A 200 -0.94 -39.43 -38.02
C ALA A 200 -0.74 -39.18 -39.52
N SER A 201 -1.52 -39.82 -40.39
CA SER A 201 -1.42 -39.68 -41.86
C SER A 201 -2.74 -40.03 -42.55
N PRO A 202 -2.97 -39.67 -43.84
CA PRO A 202 -2.78 -38.34 -44.47
C PRO A 202 -3.87 -38.02 -45.54
N SER A 203 -3.67 -36.93 -46.33
CA SER A 203 -3.91 -36.79 -47.81
C SER A 203 -4.88 -35.67 -48.27
N PRO A 204 -4.80 -35.10 -49.52
CA PRO A 204 -3.82 -35.34 -50.61
C PRO A 204 -3.12 -34.09 -51.21
N ALA A 205 -2.06 -34.38 -51.97
CA ALA A 205 -1.27 -33.50 -52.84
C ALA A 205 -2.05 -33.00 -54.10
N PRO A 206 -1.44 -32.12 -54.93
CA PRO A 206 -0.83 -32.64 -56.16
C PRO A 206 0.52 -32.00 -56.59
N THR A 207 1.35 -32.89 -57.15
CA THR A 207 2.27 -32.84 -58.32
C THR A 207 3.04 -31.56 -58.72
N SER A 208 4.36 -31.75 -58.84
CA SER A 208 5.42 -30.93 -59.47
C SER A 208 5.44 -31.11 -61.03
N PRO A 209 6.39 -30.57 -61.86
CA PRO A 209 7.67 -29.89 -61.56
C PRO A 209 8.08 -28.70 -62.48
N SER A 210 9.06 -27.88 -62.04
CA SER A 210 10.27 -27.41 -62.80
C SER A 210 10.85 -26.08 -62.27
N ALA A 211 12.16 -26.03 -62.05
CA ALA A 211 12.99 -24.82 -61.82
C ALA A 211 13.30 -24.12 -63.19
N PRO A 212 13.86 -22.87 -63.31
CA PRO A 212 14.94 -22.30 -62.49
C PRO A 212 14.92 -20.76 -62.19
N LEU A 213 15.89 -20.33 -61.36
CA LEU A 213 16.49 -18.99 -61.12
C LEU A 213 15.72 -17.71 -61.53
N HIS A 214 15.45 -16.81 -60.57
CA HIS A 214 15.91 -15.40 -60.59
C HIS A 214 15.74 -14.65 -59.25
N GLN A 215 16.77 -13.85 -59.00
CA GLN A 215 17.03 -12.71 -58.13
C GLN A 215 15.86 -11.77 -57.70
N ALA A 216 16.03 -11.21 -56.48
CA ALA A 216 15.77 -9.81 -56.07
C ALA A 216 14.53 -9.43 -55.21
N CYS A 217 14.86 -8.79 -54.08
CA CYS A 217 14.23 -7.62 -53.44
C CYS A 217 13.07 -7.73 -52.43
N CYS A 218 13.43 -7.46 -51.16
CA CYS A 218 12.81 -6.51 -50.21
C CYS A 218 11.27 -6.50 -50.03
N ALA A 219 10.78 -7.17 -48.97
CA ALA A 219 9.68 -6.71 -48.11
C ALA A 219 9.66 -7.51 -46.78
N PRO A 220 9.30 -6.91 -45.63
CA PRO A 220 9.42 -7.56 -44.32
C PRO A 220 8.28 -8.56 -44.06
N PRO A 221 8.55 -9.80 -43.58
CA PRO A 221 7.49 -10.68 -43.14
C PRO A 221 6.97 -10.20 -41.78
N GLN A 222 5.68 -9.87 -41.74
CA GLN A 222 4.91 -9.74 -40.51
C GLN A 222 4.84 -11.11 -39.83
N ASN A 223 5.77 -11.38 -38.92
CA ASN A 223 5.78 -12.61 -38.12
C ASN A 223 4.81 -12.48 -36.93
N THR A 224 3.52 -12.68 -37.20
CA THR A 224 2.61 -13.28 -36.22
C THR A 224 2.90 -14.77 -36.15
N GLY A 225 3.79 -15.16 -35.24
CA GLY A 225 4.18 -16.56 -35.00
C GLY A 225 5.10 -16.68 -33.79
N MET A 226 4.60 -16.41 -32.58
CA MET A 226 5.41 -16.44 -31.36
C MET A 226 5.58 -17.87 -30.84
N GLY A 227 6.37 -18.67 -31.57
CA GLY A 227 6.94 -19.93 -31.12
C GLY A 227 8.44 -19.76 -30.82
N SER A 228 8.78 -19.62 -29.53
CA SER A 228 9.98 -20.21 -28.92
C SER A 228 11.39 -20.01 -29.55
N THR A 229 11.83 -18.80 -29.94
CA THR A 229 13.26 -18.57 -30.31
C THR A 229 13.85 -17.19 -29.95
N GLY A 230 13.52 -16.59 -28.79
CA GLY A 230 14.09 -15.30 -28.39
C GLY A 230 14.52 -15.25 -26.92
N LYS A 231 15.70 -15.79 -26.58
CA LYS A 231 16.34 -15.62 -25.25
C LYS A 231 17.67 -14.85 -25.31
N ILE A 232 18.09 -14.48 -26.52
CA ILE A 232 19.28 -13.68 -26.79
C ILE A 232 18.79 -12.34 -27.30
N GLY A 233 19.19 -11.25 -26.65
CA GLY A 233 18.69 -9.92 -26.95
C GLY A 233 18.15 -9.21 -25.72
N PHE A 234 18.08 -7.89 -25.81
CA PHE A 234 17.27 -7.13 -24.87
C PHE A 234 15.80 -7.19 -25.29
N SER A 235 14.93 -7.29 -24.30
CA SER A 235 13.51 -7.41 -24.49
C SER A 235 12.89 -6.06 -24.86
N GLU A 236 12.05 -6.04 -25.88
CA GLU A 236 11.23 -4.86 -26.25
C GLU A 236 10.04 -4.64 -25.31
N LEU A 237 9.85 -5.54 -24.34
CA LEU A 237 8.76 -5.50 -23.37
C LEU A 237 8.80 -4.28 -22.43
N PHE A 238 9.92 -3.56 -22.37
CA PHE A 238 10.00 -2.33 -21.57
C PHE A 238 9.01 -1.24 -22.06
N ASN A 239 8.69 -1.22 -23.35
CA ASN A 239 7.69 -0.33 -23.95
C ASN A 239 6.26 -0.86 -23.86
N HIS A 240 6.05 -2.08 -23.34
CA HIS A 240 4.73 -2.68 -23.26
C HIS A 240 3.84 -1.87 -22.28
N PRO A 241 2.56 -1.59 -22.63
CA PRO A 241 1.68 -0.75 -21.82
C PRO A 241 1.50 -1.25 -20.39
N GLU A 242 1.53 -2.57 -20.18
CA GLU A 242 1.50 -3.17 -18.83
C GLU A 242 2.70 -2.75 -17.96
N ILE A 243 3.90 -2.70 -18.55
CA ILE A 243 5.14 -2.35 -17.87
C ILE A 243 5.20 -0.85 -17.60
N LEU A 244 4.80 -0.03 -18.58
CA LEU A 244 4.66 1.42 -18.40
C LEU A 244 3.64 1.76 -17.30
N ALA A 245 2.50 1.05 -17.27
CA ALA A 245 1.51 1.20 -16.20
C ALA A 245 2.08 0.81 -14.82
N ALA A 246 2.89 -0.25 -14.75
CA ALA A 246 3.58 -0.63 -13.53
C ALA A 246 4.59 0.45 -13.07
N ALA A 247 5.37 1.03 -14.00
CA ALA A 247 6.29 2.13 -13.71
C ALA A 247 5.54 3.37 -13.20
N GLN A 248 4.44 3.75 -13.86
CA GLN A 248 3.59 4.86 -13.44
C GLN A 248 2.97 4.63 -12.05
N LYS A 249 2.51 3.41 -11.78
CA LYS A 249 1.97 3.04 -10.46
C LYS A 249 3.04 3.17 -9.37
N ASN A 250 4.25 2.68 -9.62
CA ASN A 250 5.38 2.80 -8.69
C ASN A 250 5.75 4.27 -8.47
N LYS A 251 5.71 5.11 -9.50
CA LYS A 251 5.94 6.56 -9.40
C LYS A 251 4.86 7.24 -8.56
N LYS A 252 3.58 6.96 -8.80
CA LYS A 252 2.47 7.49 -7.98
C LYS A 252 2.58 7.08 -6.51
N SER A 253 2.92 5.82 -6.26
CA SER A 253 3.14 5.33 -4.90
C SER A 253 4.33 6.02 -4.21
N ALA A 254 5.41 6.28 -4.94
CA ALA A 254 6.55 7.02 -4.41
C ALA A 254 6.22 8.49 -4.11
N ILE A 255 5.42 9.15 -4.95
CA ILE A 255 4.93 10.52 -4.70
C ILE A 255 4.01 10.56 -3.47
N GLY A 256 3.11 9.57 -3.32
CA GLY A 256 2.28 9.47 -2.12
C GLY A 256 3.12 9.29 -0.84
N CYS A 257 4.14 8.41 -0.89
CA CYS A 257 5.08 8.22 0.21
C CYS A 257 5.87 9.49 0.53
N LEU A 258 6.29 10.26 -0.50
CA LEU A 258 6.96 11.55 -0.33
C LEU A 258 6.09 12.51 0.51
N TRP A 259 4.82 12.67 0.15
CA TRP A 259 3.94 13.57 0.90
C TRP A 259 3.77 13.13 2.36
N ILE A 260 3.66 11.82 2.61
CA ILE A 260 3.61 11.29 3.98
C ILE A 260 4.89 11.63 4.75
N LEU A 261 6.07 11.36 4.19
CA LEU A 261 7.35 11.62 4.83
C LEU A 261 7.65 13.11 5.08
N VAL A 262 7.04 14.00 4.30
CA VAL A 262 7.17 15.45 4.45
C VAL A 262 6.15 15.99 5.45
N LEU A 263 4.89 15.56 5.36
CA LEU A 263 3.81 16.10 6.21
C LEU A 263 3.87 15.55 7.64
N VAL A 264 4.27 14.29 7.82
CA VAL A 264 4.32 13.69 9.16
C VAL A 264 5.22 14.50 10.11
N PRO A 265 6.48 14.84 9.78
CA PRO A 265 7.30 15.68 10.64
C PRO A 265 6.71 17.09 10.86
N LEU A 266 6.13 17.70 9.82
CA LEU A 266 5.54 19.04 9.92
C LEU A 266 4.32 19.11 10.84
N ILE A 267 3.65 17.98 11.09
CA ILE A 267 2.51 17.90 12.00
C ILE A 267 2.96 17.35 13.37
N SER A 268 3.77 16.29 13.37
CA SER A 268 4.13 15.58 14.59
C SER A 268 5.02 16.40 15.51
N PHE A 269 5.96 17.19 14.98
CA PHE A 269 6.87 17.98 15.80
C PHE A 269 6.19 19.18 16.47
N PRO A 270 5.35 19.99 15.78
CA PRO A 270 4.56 21.02 16.46
C PRO A 270 3.64 20.45 17.53
N ILE A 271 3.00 19.30 17.29
CA ILE A 271 2.20 18.62 18.32
C ILE A 271 3.10 18.20 19.50
N ALA A 272 4.27 17.61 19.24
CA ALA A 272 5.20 17.24 20.30
C ALA A 272 5.68 18.45 21.12
N GLY A 273 5.96 19.59 20.50
CA GLY A 273 6.35 20.81 21.19
C GLY A 273 5.22 21.51 21.96
N LEU A 274 3.96 21.17 21.68
CA LEU A 274 2.80 21.60 22.49
C LEU A 274 2.53 20.63 23.65
N LEU A 275 2.82 19.34 23.48
CA LEU A 275 2.48 18.31 24.47
C LEU A 275 3.62 17.98 25.45
N ILE A 276 4.88 18.28 25.10
CA ILE A 276 6.05 17.92 25.92
C ILE A 276 6.63 19.18 26.54
N ASN A 277 6.42 19.36 27.84
CA ASN A 277 6.88 20.53 28.60
C ASN A 277 8.40 20.76 28.55
N GLU A 278 9.19 19.70 28.37
CA GLU A 278 10.65 19.77 28.25
C GLU A 278 11.12 20.10 26.82
N PHE A 279 10.22 20.25 25.85
CA PHE A 279 10.57 20.46 24.46
C PHE A 279 9.97 21.77 23.92
N PRO A 280 10.75 22.88 23.91
CA PRO A 280 10.26 24.19 23.51
C PRO A 280 9.63 24.19 22.12
N PHE A 281 8.45 24.81 21.99
CA PHE A 281 7.71 24.84 20.72
C PHE A 281 8.55 25.37 19.54
N GLY A 282 9.34 26.43 19.75
CA GLY A 282 10.22 26.99 18.71
C GLY A 282 11.24 25.99 18.18
N GLU A 283 11.88 25.21 19.06
CA GLU A 283 12.86 24.18 18.68
C GLU A 283 12.20 23.02 17.96
N SER A 284 11.02 22.59 18.43
CA SER A 284 10.23 21.54 17.80
C SER A 284 9.90 21.90 16.33
N LEU A 285 9.53 23.15 16.09
CA LEU A 285 9.17 23.65 14.76
C LEU A 285 10.38 23.67 13.82
N VAL A 286 11.55 24.11 14.31
CA VAL A 286 12.80 24.10 13.53
C VAL A 286 13.21 22.67 13.17
N ILE A 287 13.11 21.72 14.11
CA ILE A 287 13.44 20.31 13.87
C ILE A 287 12.47 19.69 12.85
N GLY A 288 11.17 19.93 13.00
CA GLY A 288 10.14 19.44 12.08
C GLY A 288 10.36 19.93 10.65
N ILE A 289 10.63 21.22 10.47
CA ILE A 289 10.94 21.81 9.15
C ILE A 289 12.25 21.24 8.58
N GLY A 290 13.30 21.16 9.40
CA GLY A 290 14.60 20.64 8.98
C GLY A 290 14.51 19.21 8.45
N LEU A 291 13.84 18.32 9.19
CA LEU A 291 13.63 16.94 8.77
C LEU A 291 12.76 16.84 7.52
N ALA A 292 11.69 17.62 7.43
CA ALA A 292 10.82 17.65 6.25
C ALA A 292 11.58 18.09 4.99
N LEU A 293 12.45 19.11 5.08
CA LEU A 293 13.27 19.58 3.96
C LEU A 293 14.29 18.53 3.51
N ILE A 294 14.99 17.88 4.44
CA ILE A 294 15.94 16.81 4.13
C ILE A 294 15.23 15.66 3.42
N MET A 295 14.07 15.24 3.95
CA MET A 295 13.27 14.18 3.34
C MET A 295 12.74 14.58 1.96
N LEU A 296 12.29 15.83 1.78
CA LEU A 296 11.86 16.35 0.48
C LEU A 296 13.00 16.29 -0.54
N ILE A 297 14.18 16.83 -0.22
CA ILE A 297 15.34 16.86 -1.11
C ILE A 297 15.77 15.43 -1.47
N ALA A 298 15.91 14.54 -0.48
CA ALA A 298 16.30 13.15 -0.71
C ALA A 298 15.32 12.42 -1.63
N ASN A 299 14.00 12.60 -1.43
CA ASN A 299 12.98 11.98 -2.26
C ASN A 299 12.93 12.58 -3.68
N LEU A 300 13.12 13.90 -3.84
CA LEU A 300 13.23 14.55 -5.15
C LEU A 300 14.44 14.04 -5.93
N ILE A 301 15.60 13.88 -5.28
CA ILE A 301 16.78 13.27 -5.88
C ILE A 301 16.48 11.82 -6.29
N ALA A 302 15.81 11.03 -5.44
CA ALA A 302 15.43 9.66 -5.76
C ALA A 302 14.47 9.58 -6.97
N LEU A 303 13.50 10.50 -7.07
CA LEU A 303 12.60 10.60 -8.22
C LEU A 303 13.32 11.01 -9.51
N SER A 304 14.22 11.99 -9.42
CA SER A 304 15.05 12.44 -10.55
C SER A 304 15.91 11.30 -11.10
N ARG A 305 16.51 10.48 -10.22
CA ARG A 305 17.29 9.29 -10.61
C ARG A 305 16.47 8.29 -11.45
N LYS A 306 15.16 8.15 -11.21
CA LYS A 306 14.28 7.24 -11.97
C LYS A 306 13.95 7.73 -13.39
N ASN A 307 14.06 9.02 -13.65
CA ASN A 307 13.82 9.62 -14.96
C ASN A 307 15.08 9.66 -15.84
N LYS A 308 16.23 9.18 -15.35
CA LYS A 308 17.45 9.10 -16.16
C LYS A 308 17.25 8.17 -17.36
N PRO A 309 17.98 8.39 -18.47
CA PRO A 309 17.93 7.48 -19.61
C PRO A 309 18.46 6.09 -19.21
N MET A 310 17.94 5.07 -19.87
CA MET A 310 18.51 3.73 -19.83
C MET A 310 19.94 3.77 -20.37
N TRP A 311 20.76 2.82 -19.92
CA TRP A 311 22.12 2.67 -20.40
C TRP A 311 22.51 1.19 -20.43
N GLU A 312 23.48 0.88 -21.28
CA GLU A 312 24.00 -0.47 -21.50
C GLU A 312 25.48 -0.53 -21.14
N GLY A 313 25.97 -1.75 -20.91
CA GLY A 313 27.38 -1.99 -20.64
C GLY A 313 27.70 -3.47 -20.46
N PHE A 314 28.96 -3.75 -20.16
CA PHE A 314 29.48 -5.10 -19.95
C PHE A 314 29.99 -5.28 -18.53
N VAL A 315 29.74 -6.45 -17.94
CA VAL A 315 30.35 -6.84 -16.66
C VAL A 315 31.83 -7.12 -16.90
N VAL A 316 32.69 -6.27 -16.36
CA VAL A 316 34.15 -6.34 -16.60
C VAL A 316 34.91 -6.99 -15.44
N ASN A 317 34.35 -6.96 -14.23
CA ASN A 317 35.00 -7.53 -13.05
C ASN A 317 33.98 -7.82 -11.94
N LYS A 318 34.30 -8.79 -11.08
CA LYS A 318 33.56 -9.16 -9.89
C LYS A 318 34.54 -9.42 -8.74
N TYR A 319 34.29 -8.85 -7.57
CA TYR A 319 35.12 -9.10 -6.39
C TYR A 319 34.31 -8.96 -5.09
N SER A 320 34.80 -9.54 -4.01
CA SER A 320 34.23 -9.39 -2.66
C SER A 320 35.25 -8.80 -1.70
N LYS A 321 34.81 -7.94 -0.77
CA LYS A 321 35.66 -7.39 0.28
C LYS A 321 34.92 -7.38 1.63
N LYS A 322 35.62 -7.70 2.71
CA LYS A 322 35.08 -7.55 4.08
C LYS A 322 35.19 -6.09 4.52
N ARG A 323 34.16 -5.60 5.23
CA ARG A 323 34.07 -4.25 5.77
C ARG A 323 33.63 -4.34 7.23
N SER A 324 34.15 -3.47 8.07
CA SER A 324 33.66 -3.24 9.42
C SER A 324 33.02 -1.86 9.49
N GLU A 325 31.89 -1.76 10.16
CA GLU A 325 31.19 -0.49 10.43
C GLU A 325 30.99 -0.36 11.93
N HIS A 326 31.38 0.80 12.47
CA HIS A 326 31.17 1.16 13.87
C HIS A 326 29.75 1.69 14.03
N ARG A 327 28.97 1.06 14.88
CA ARG A 327 27.65 1.55 15.29
C ARG A 327 27.83 2.25 16.62
N GLY A 328 27.95 3.57 16.61
CA GLY A 328 28.20 4.34 17.83
C GLY A 328 27.26 3.97 18.99
N GLY A 329 27.86 3.95 20.19
CA GLY A 329 27.29 3.63 21.50
C GLY A 329 28.41 3.65 22.55
N GLU A 330 28.09 3.57 23.84
CA GLU A 330 29.08 3.47 24.94
C GLU A 330 29.96 2.20 24.84
N ASP A 331 29.48 1.17 24.13
CA ASP A 331 30.21 -0.07 23.85
C ASP A 331 30.69 -0.15 22.39
N ASP A 332 31.93 -0.61 22.20
CA ASP A 332 32.59 -0.84 20.90
C ASP A 332 31.95 -1.97 20.08
N ASN A 333 30.74 -1.75 19.56
CA ASN A 333 30.03 -2.75 18.74
C ASN A 333 30.34 -2.58 17.24
N TYR A 334 31.36 -3.29 16.77
CA TYR A 334 31.68 -3.40 15.34
C TYR A 334 30.85 -4.47 14.65
N ARG A 335 30.16 -4.10 13.55
CA ARG A 335 29.54 -5.07 12.66
C ARG A 335 30.41 -5.33 11.44
N THR A 336 30.85 -6.57 11.27
CA THR A 336 31.52 -7.02 10.04
C THR A 336 30.50 -7.50 9.02
N TYR A 337 30.61 -7.04 7.78
CA TYR A 337 29.83 -7.51 6.63
C TYR A 337 30.70 -7.67 5.38
N THR A 338 30.23 -8.47 4.44
CA THR A 338 30.94 -8.70 3.16
C THR A 338 30.22 -7.97 2.03
N GLU A 339 30.94 -7.10 1.31
CA GLU A 339 30.46 -6.43 0.11
C GLU A 339 30.84 -7.23 -1.14
N PHE A 340 29.85 -7.69 -1.88
CA PHE A 340 29.97 -8.29 -3.20
C PHE A 340 29.79 -7.20 -4.25
N ASN A 341 30.79 -7.01 -5.11
CA ASN A 341 30.85 -5.91 -6.07
C ASN A 341 30.87 -6.48 -7.50
N THR A 342 29.89 -6.09 -8.31
CA THR A 342 29.86 -6.37 -9.75
C THR A 342 30.12 -5.08 -10.51
N VAL A 343 31.24 -5.03 -11.22
CA VAL A 343 31.69 -3.84 -11.95
C VAL A 343 31.22 -3.93 -13.40
N ILE A 344 30.54 -2.89 -13.85
CA ILE A 344 30.05 -2.73 -15.21
C ILE A 344 30.74 -1.52 -15.84
N ASN A 345 31.29 -1.72 -17.03
CA ASN A 345 31.72 -0.61 -17.87
C ASN A 345 30.60 -0.28 -18.85
N THR A 346 30.05 0.93 -18.80
CA THR A 346 28.99 1.34 -19.72
C THR A 346 29.55 1.55 -21.11
N ASP A 347 28.71 1.47 -22.15
CA ASP A 347 29.11 1.78 -23.53
C ASP A 347 29.63 3.22 -23.69
N ALA A 348 29.23 4.13 -22.80
CA ALA A 348 29.74 5.49 -22.71
C ALA A 348 31.10 5.61 -21.96
N GLY A 349 31.78 4.49 -21.67
CA GLY A 349 33.09 4.44 -20.98
C GLY A 349 33.06 4.74 -19.47
N LYS A 350 31.88 4.93 -18.86
CA LYS A 350 31.74 5.19 -17.42
C LYS A 350 31.68 3.88 -16.64
N LYS A 351 32.40 3.81 -15.52
CA LYS A 351 32.32 2.70 -14.56
C LYS A 351 31.06 2.81 -13.69
N LYS A 352 30.34 1.71 -13.54
CA LYS A 352 29.21 1.52 -12.61
C LYS A 352 29.47 0.29 -11.76
N THR A 353 29.12 0.34 -10.48
CA THR A 353 29.31 -0.80 -9.57
C THR A 353 27.98 -1.13 -8.91
N ILE A 354 27.56 -2.39 -9.04
CA ILE A 354 26.49 -2.96 -8.22
C ILE A 354 27.15 -3.41 -6.92
N VAL A 355 26.71 -2.85 -5.79
CA VAL A 355 27.22 -3.18 -4.46
C VAL A 355 26.12 -3.90 -3.70
N GLU A 356 26.40 -5.15 -3.32
CA GLU A 356 25.51 -6.03 -2.59
C GLU A 356 26.16 -6.49 -1.29
N ARG A 357 25.36 -6.75 -0.25
CA ARG A 357 25.87 -7.06 1.09
C ARG A 357 25.39 -8.43 1.58
N ASP A 358 26.31 -9.21 2.11
CA ASP A 358 26.08 -10.49 2.77
C ASP A 358 25.24 -11.47 1.92
N SER A 359 24.05 -11.85 2.39
CA SER A 359 23.14 -12.75 1.69
C SER A 359 22.38 -12.08 0.54
N ARG A 360 22.37 -10.75 0.44
CA ARG A 360 21.64 -10.00 -0.60
C ARG A 360 22.49 -9.80 -1.86
N ARG A 361 23.13 -10.87 -2.35
CA ARG A 361 24.09 -10.89 -3.49
C ARG A 361 23.51 -11.47 -4.78
N HIS A 362 22.22 -11.25 -4.99
CA HIS A 362 21.45 -11.87 -6.07
C HIS A 362 21.97 -11.52 -7.48
N MET A 363 22.45 -10.30 -7.72
CA MET A 363 23.02 -9.90 -9.02
C MET A 363 24.47 -10.35 -9.18
N TYR A 364 25.24 -10.36 -8.08
CA TYR A 364 26.58 -10.93 -8.05
C TYR A 364 26.55 -12.42 -8.41
N ASP A 365 25.60 -13.20 -7.90
CA ASP A 365 25.51 -14.63 -8.22
C ASP A 365 24.94 -14.89 -9.63
N TYR A 366 24.11 -13.99 -10.14
CA TYR A 366 23.41 -14.14 -11.43
C TYR A 366 24.23 -13.71 -12.66
N LEU A 367 25.04 -12.65 -12.54
CA LEU A 367 25.81 -12.09 -13.65
C LEU A 367 27.23 -12.66 -13.69
N SER A 368 27.73 -12.94 -14.88
CA SER A 368 29.09 -13.39 -15.17
C SER A 368 29.93 -12.27 -15.81
N VAL A 369 31.25 -12.33 -15.64
CA VAL A 369 32.16 -11.44 -16.38
C VAL A 369 32.00 -11.72 -17.88
N GLY A 370 31.85 -10.66 -18.68
CA GLY A 370 31.52 -10.74 -20.10
C GLY A 370 30.04 -10.54 -20.42
N ASP A 371 29.13 -10.65 -19.44
CA ASP A 371 27.71 -10.44 -19.68
C ASP A 371 27.42 -8.99 -20.10
N LYS A 372 26.68 -8.83 -21.21
CA LYS A 372 26.09 -7.55 -21.59
C LYS A 372 24.81 -7.31 -20.79
N VAL A 373 24.65 -6.10 -20.24
CA VAL A 373 23.51 -5.73 -19.39
C VAL A 373 22.91 -4.38 -19.80
N ARG A 374 21.60 -4.22 -19.57
CA ARG A 374 20.87 -2.96 -19.71
C ARG A 374 20.27 -2.57 -18.36
N PHE A 375 20.49 -1.34 -17.93
CA PHE A 375 19.90 -0.81 -16.70
C PHE A 375 18.58 -0.10 -16.99
N HIS A 376 17.57 -0.37 -16.16
CA HIS A 376 16.22 0.20 -16.24
C HIS A 376 15.96 1.16 -15.06
N PRO A 377 16.20 2.47 -15.19
CA PRO A 377 16.12 3.44 -14.07
C PRO A 377 14.75 3.53 -13.40
N ALA A 378 13.68 3.33 -14.16
CA ALA A 378 12.30 3.37 -13.65
C ALA A 378 12.05 2.32 -12.55
N PHE A 379 12.76 1.20 -12.60
CA PHE A 379 12.66 0.11 -11.64
C PHE A 379 13.92 -0.11 -10.79
N GLY A 380 15.07 0.44 -11.21
CA GLY A 380 16.35 0.23 -10.55
C GLY A 380 16.90 -1.20 -10.73
N THR A 381 16.56 -1.86 -11.84
CA THR A 381 16.92 -3.26 -12.12
C THR A 381 17.81 -3.38 -13.36
N TYR A 382 18.49 -4.52 -13.46
CA TYR A 382 19.36 -4.87 -14.58
C TYR A 382 18.73 -5.99 -15.39
N GLU A 383 18.81 -5.88 -16.70
CA GLU A 383 18.43 -6.92 -17.65
C GLU A 383 19.70 -7.49 -18.29
N LYS A 384 19.83 -8.81 -18.28
CA LYS A 384 20.93 -9.54 -18.94
C LYS A 384 20.60 -9.74 -20.43
N TYR A 385 21.55 -9.56 -21.33
CA TYR A 385 21.32 -9.68 -22.77
C TYR A 385 21.09 -11.14 -23.21
N ASP A 386 22.03 -12.03 -22.89
CA ASP A 386 21.91 -13.45 -23.22
C ASP A 386 21.39 -14.23 -22.01
N LYS A 387 20.18 -14.76 -22.13
CA LYS A 387 19.48 -15.54 -21.10
C LYS A 387 19.29 -16.99 -21.55
N SER A 388 19.96 -17.41 -22.63
CA SER A 388 19.76 -18.72 -23.26
C SER A 388 20.14 -19.88 -22.34
N GLY A 389 21.25 -19.72 -21.60
CA GLY A 389 21.77 -20.67 -20.61
C GLY A 389 21.18 -20.53 -19.20
N ASP A 390 20.34 -19.52 -18.95
CA ASP A 390 19.83 -19.27 -17.60
C ASP A 390 18.64 -20.19 -17.27
N ILE A 391 18.60 -20.70 -16.03
CA ILE A 391 17.44 -21.45 -15.49
C ILE A 391 16.48 -20.55 -14.70
N ILE A 392 16.93 -19.36 -14.31
CA ILE A 392 16.19 -18.36 -13.55
C ILE A 392 16.25 -17.00 -14.23
N ILE A 393 15.29 -16.13 -13.91
CA ILE A 393 15.25 -14.74 -14.35
C ILE A 393 14.65 -13.86 -13.25
N TYR A 394 15.23 -12.69 -13.04
CA TYR A 394 14.71 -11.70 -12.11
C TYR A 394 13.68 -10.80 -12.79
N CYS A 395 12.56 -10.54 -12.13
CA CYS A 395 11.55 -9.63 -12.64
C CYS A 395 12.04 -8.18 -12.58
N ASN A 396 12.16 -7.52 -13.73
CA ASN A 396 12.58 -6.11 -13.78
C ASN A 396 11.66 -5.15 -13.03
N VAL A 397 10.40 -5.52 -12.77
CA VAL A 397 9.43 -4.65 -12.06
C VAL A 397 9.51 -4.78 -10.53
N CYS A 398 9.78 -5.97 -10.00
CA CYS A 398 9.70 -6.23 -8.55
C CYS A 398 10.89 -7.01 -7.96
N SER A 399 11.90 -7.30 -8.78
CA SER A 399 13.13 -8.03 -8.42
C SER A 399 12.92 -9.45 -7.87
N ALA A 400 11.71 -10.00 -7.97
CA ALA A 400 11.46 -11.38 -7.58
C ALA A 400 12.15 -12.35 -8.57
N MET A 401 12.79 -13.39 -8.05
CA MET A 401 13.34 -14.49 -8.84
C MET A 401 12.19 -15.35 -9.41
N ASN A 402 12.30 -15.75 -10.67
CA ASN A 402 11.34 -16.61 -11.36
C ASN A 402 12.08 -17.69 -12.16
N PRO A 403 11.48 -18.86 -12.39
CA PRO A 403 12.00 -19.82 -13.37
C PRO A 403 12.01 -19.21 -14.78
N ILE A 404 13.04 -19.49 -15.58
CA ILE A 404 13.17 -18.97 -16.96
C ILE A 404 11.99 -19.37 -17.88
N ARG A 405 11.29 -20.46 -17.54
CA ARG A 405 10.13 -20.96 -18.30
C ARG A 405 8.90 -20.06 -18.13
N ASN A 406 8.80 -19.29 -17.06
CA ASN A 406 7.65 -18.43 -16.80
C ASN A 406 7.65 -17.21 -17.71
N ASP A 407 6.55 -16.89 -18.39
CA ASP A 407 6.43 -15.62 -19.15
C ASP A 407 6.02 -14.44 -18.25
N ARG A 408 5.43 -14.75 -17.09
CA ARG A 408 4.96 -13.77 -16.11
C ARG A 408 5.55 -14.01 -14.73
N CYS A 409 5.78 -12.91 -14.02
CA CYS A 409 6.32 -12.96 -12.67
C CYS A 409 5.31 -13.58 -11.70
N LYS A 410 5.75 -14.52 -10.85
CA LYS A 410 4.91 -15.15 -9.83
C LYS A 410 4.42 -14.16 -8.75
N ARG A 411 5.18 -13.08 -8.50
CA ARG A 411 4.88 -12.09 -7.45
C ARG A 411 3.98 -10.95 -7.92
N CYS A 412 4.32 -10.33 -9.06
CA CYS A 412 3.61 -9.14 -9.54
C CYS A 412 2.78 -9.38 -10.81
N SER A 413 2.83 -10.58 -11.38
CA SER A 413 2.12 -11.00 -12.60
C SER A 413 2.48 -10.24 -13.89
N ASN A 414 3.38 -9.26 -13.83
CA ASN A 414 3.89 -8.56 -15.01
C ASN A 414 4.74 -9.49 -15.89
N LEU A 415 4.88 -9.10 -17.16
CA LEU A 415 5.72 -9.79 -18.13
C LEU A 415 7.19 -9.79 -17.69
N LEU A 416 7.87 -10.91 -17.90
CA LEU A 416 9.31 -11.07 -17.68
C LEU A 416 10.04 -10.70 -18.97
N PHE A 417 11.15 -9.96 -18.85
CA PHE A 417 11.93 -9.49 -19.99
C PHE A 417 12.77 -10.65 -20.51
N LYS A 418 12.21 -11.44 -21.43
CA LYS A 418 12.93 -12.54 -22.08
C LYS A 418 13.60 -12.06 -23.34
#